data_AF-A0AAU4UQA9-F1
#
_entry.id   AF-A0AAU4UQA9-F1
#
_cell.length_a   1.000
_cell.length_b   1.000
_cell.length_c   1.000
_cell.angle_alpha   90.00
_cell.angle_beta   90.00
_cell.angle_gamma   90.00
#
_symmetry.space_group_name_H-M   'P 1'
#
loop_
_entity.id
_entity.type
_entity.pdbx_description
1 polymer ?
#
loop_
_entity_poly.entity_id
_entity_poly.type
_entity_poly.pdbx_seq_one_letter_code
_entity_poly.pdbx_strand_id
1 'polypeptide(L)'
;MWLALDHLYPGLVRNWAADHLVIGAPDCGSWVTARPNDTGQWAVTVCGPRDIWTEIQDTATRWQDAGSPASYRLHLEPDGTQWVNAGTGPTELSWPLPAAPNPETTVPPQAPEPCLSPKEKSR
;
A
#
# COMPACT_ATOMS: atom_id res chain seq x y z
N MET A 1 -10.22 3.86 -7.11
CA MET A 1 -8.85 4.42 -7.13
C MET A 1 -7.96 3.84 -6.03
N TRP A 2 -8.31 3.95 -4.73
CA TRP A 2 -7.39 3.52 -3.65
C TRP A 2 -6.93 2.06 -3.72
N LEU A 3 -7.80 1.13 -4.12
CA LEU A 3 -7.39 -0.27 -4.36
C LEU A 3 -6.34 -0.37 -5.47
N ALA A 4 -6.52 0.37 -6.56
CA ALA A 4 -5.53 0.41 -7.63
C ALA A 4 -4.21 1.02 -7.15
N LEU A 5 -4.23 2.08 -6.34
CA LEU A 5 -3.02 2.68 -5.77
C LEU A 5 -2.24 1.66 -4.94
N ASP A 6 -2.92 0.96 -4.02
CA ASP A 6 -2.30 -0.03 -3.14
C ASP A 6 -1.62 -1.17 -3.93
N HIS A 7 -2.28 -1.66 -4.98
CA HIS A 7 -1.73 -2.73 -5.82
C HIS A 7 -0.64 -2.26 -6.80
N LEU A 8 -0.79 -1.08 -7.40
CA LEU A 8 0.20 -0.55 -8.34
C LEU A 8 1.46 -0.04 -7.64
N TYR A 9 1.32 0.40 -6.38
CA TYR A 9 2.38 1.01 -5.59
C TYR A 9 2.38 0.44 -4.16
N PRO A 10 2.78 -0.82 -3.97
CA PRO A 10 2.69 -1.50 -2.68
C PRO A 10 3.52 -0.84 -1.58
N GLY A 11 3.17 -1.11 -0.33
CA GLY A 11 3.87 -0.60 0.86
C GLY A 11 3.44 0.81 1.30
N LEU A 12 2.37 1.36 0.70
CA LEU A 12 1.76 2.60 1.16
C LEU A 12 0.78 2.32 2.31
N VAL A 13 0.90 3.08 3.39
CA VAL A 13 0.05 2.97 4.57
C VAL A 13 -0.62 4.31 4.82
N ARG A 14 -1.95 4.33 4.81
CA ARG A 14 -2.71 5.50 5.22
C ARG A 14 -2.82 5.56 6.75
N ASN A 15 -2.46 6.69 7.34
CA ASN A 15 -2.72 6.96 8.75
C ASN A 15 -4.16 7.44 8.90
N TRP A 16 -5.03 6.58 9.43
CA TRP A 16 -6.44 6.87 9.66
C TRP A 16 -6.72 7.66 10.95
N ALA A 17 -5.75 7.76 11.85
CA ALA A 17 -5.87 8.52 13.09
C ALA A 17 -5.51 10.00 12.92
N ALA A 18 -4.97 10.41 11.76
CA ALA A 18 -4.66 11.80 11.47
C ALA A 18 -5.92 12.58 11.06
N ASP A 19 -6.03 13.83 11.52
CA ASP A 19 -7.14 14.74 11.17
C ASP A 19 -7.19 15.04 9.67
N HIS A 20 -6.05 14.90 8.99
CA HIS A 20 -5.89 15.15 7.56
C HIS A 20 -5.21 13.98 6.88
N LEU A 21 -5.23 13.98 5.54
CA LEU A 21 -4.65 12.87 4.78
C LEU A 21 -3.14 12.79 5.08
N VAL A 22 -2.72 11.63 5.57
CA VAL A 22 -1.31 11.25 5.72
C VAL A 22 -1.15 9.84 5.17
N ILE A 23 -0.22 9.68 4.22
CA ILE A 23 0.17 8.39 3.64
C ILE A 23 1.68 8.26 3.79
N GLY A 24 2.14 7.13 4.29
CA GLY A 24 3.56 6.82 4.47
C GLY A 24 3.99 5.56 3.73
N ALA A 25 5.28 5.45 3.44
CA ALA A 25 5.97 4.23 3.05
C ALA A 25 6.99 3.90 4.17
N PRO A 26 6.60 3.10 5.18
CA PRO A 26 7.42 2.89 6.38
C PRO A 26 8.82 2.37 6.10
N ASP A 27 8.96 1.46 5.13
CA ASP A 27 10.22 0.79 4.78
C ASP A 27 11.33 1.76 4.34
N CYS A 28 10.95 2.91 3.78
CA CYS A 28 11.89 3.92 3.29
C CYS A 28 11.73 5.29 3.97
N GLY A 29 10.90 5.38 5.01
CA GLY A 29 10.66 6.61 5.76
C GLY A 29 10.05 7.75 4.93
N SER A 30 9.44 7.46 3.77
CA SER A 30 8.81 8.48 2.94
C SER A 30 7.37 8.72 3.37
N TRP A 31 6.87 9.94 3.20
CA TRP A 31 5.49 10.27 3.51
C TRP A 31 5.00 11.47 2.72
N VAL A 32 3.67 11.55 2.57
CA VAL A 32 2.95 12.70 2.06
C VAL A 32 1.83 13.06 3.02
N THR A 33 1.62 14.36 3.22
CA THR A 33 0.42 14.88 3.89
C THR A 33 -0.26 15.91 3.00
N ALA A 34 -1.58 15.91 3.01
CA ALA A 34 -2.38 17.00 2.49
C ALA A 34 -3.20 17.56 3.64
N ARG A 35 -3.02 18.85 3.96
CA ARG A 35 -3.74 19.55 5.03
C ARG A 35 -4.15 20.95 4.58
N PRO A 36 -5.24 21.53 5.10
CA PRO A 36 -5.56 22.93 4.87
C PRO A 36 -4.45 23.84 5.44
N ASN A 37 -4.14 24.92 4.72
CA ASN A 37 -3.30 26.01 5.19
C ASN A 37 -4.16 27.11 5.85
N ASP A 38 -3.52 28.19 6.29
CA ASP A 38 -4.19 29.32 6.98
C ASP A 38 -5.22 30.04 6.10
N THR A 39 -5.18 29.85 4.77
CA THR A 39 -6.16 30.41 3.82
C THR A 39 -7.28 29.43 3.46
N GLY A 40 -7.29 28.23 4.07
CA GLY A 40 -8.24 27.16 3.78
C GLY A 40 -7.96 26.39 2.49
N GLN A 41 -6.86 26.68 1.80
CA GLN A 41 -6.41 25.91 0.63
C GLN A 41 -5.65 24.66 1.07
N TRP A 42 -5.78 23.56 0.31
CA TRP A 42 -5.03 22.35 0.60
C TRP A 42 -3.56 22.52 0.20
N ALA A 43 -2.66 22.31 1.16
CA ALA A 43 -1.23 22.26 0.96
C ALA A 43 -0.75 20.81 1.07
N VAL A 44 0.04 20.38 0.08
CA VAL A 44 0.68 19.06 0.07
C VAL A 44 2.13 19.21 0.51
N THR A 45 2.58 18.37 1.44
CA THR A 45 3.98 18.28 1.84
C THR A 45 4.45 16.85 1.66
N VAL A 46 5.59 16.69 0.99
CA VAL A 46 6.24 15.40 0.71
C VAL A 46 7.59 15.33 1.42
N CYS A 47 7.99 14.14 1.84
CA CYS A 47 9.29 13.90 2.46
C CYS A 47 9.76 12.48 2.17
N GLY A 48 11.08 12.31 2.10
CA GLY A 48 11.75 11.02 1.89
C GLY A 48 12.08 10.71 0.43
N PRO A 49 12.74 9.56 0.18
CA PRO A 49 13.24 9.19 -1.15
C PRO A 49 12.18 8.70 -2.15
N ARG A 50 10.99 8.30 -1.70
CA ARG A 50 9.88 7.84 -2.56
C ARG A 50 8.90 8.97 -2.79
N ASP A 51 8.66 9.31 -4.05
CA ASP A 51 7.70 10.36 -4.43
C ASP A 51 6.26 9.84 -4.45
N ILE A 52 5.70 9.67 -3.25
CA ILE A 52 4.34 9.16 -3.05
C ILE A 52 3.29 10.09 -3.70
N TRP A 53 3.55 11.39 -3.78
CA TRP A 53 2.59 12.33 -4.39
C TRP A 53 2.49 12.11 -5.90
N THR A 54 3.61 11.91 -6.59
CA THR A 54 3.61 11.54 -8.00
C THR A 54 2.92 10.20 -8.24
N GLU A 55 3.16 9.19 -7.40
CA GLU A 55 2.48 7.88 -7.50
C GLU A 55 0.94 8.00 -7.39
N ILE A 56 0.45 8.86 -6.48
CA ILE A 56 -0.97 9.15 -6.32
C ILE A 56 -1.53 9.86 -7.56
N GLN A 57 -0.84 10.88 -8.07
CA GLN A 57 -1.26 11.62 -9.26
C GLN A 57 -1.30 10.72 -10.50
N ASP A 58 -0.29 9.88 -10.70
CA ASP A 58 -0.24 8.92 -11.81
C ASP A 58 -1.41 7.94 -11.74
N THR A 59 -1.72 7.43 -10.54
CA THR A 59 -2.88 6.57 -10.35
C THR A 59 -4.18 7.31 -10.62
N ALA A 60 -4.30 8.58 -10.20
CA ALA A 60 -5.49 9.40 -10.43
C ALA A 60 -5.71 9.67 -11.93
N THR A 61 -4.65 9.97 -12.69
CA THR A 61 -4.71 10.12 -14.14
C THR A 61 -5.18 8.83 -14.81
N ARG A 62 -4.54 7.70 -14.49
CA ARG A 62 -4.94 6.38 -15.00
C ARG A 62 -6.40 6.04 -14.67
N TRP A 63 -6.84 6.38 -13.46
CA TRP A 63 -8.22 6.19 -13.03
C TRP A 63 -9.20 7.04 -13.82
N GLN A 64 -8.84 8.29 -14.12
CA GLN A 64 -9.64 9.19 -14.92
C GLN A 64 -9.70 8.76 -16.39
N ASP A 65 -8.58 8.30 -16.95
CA ASP A 65 -8.49 7.75 -18.31
C ASP A 65 -9.33 6.47 -18.48
N ALA A 66 -9.47 5.68 -17.40
CA ALA A 66 -10.36 4.52 -17.33
C ALA A 66 -11.85 4.89 -17.17
N GLY A 67 -12.19 6.19 -17.23
CA GLY A 67 -13.55 6.69 -17.10
C GLY A 67 -14.04 6.83 -15.66
N SER A 68 -13.13 6.92 -14.68
CA SER A 68 -13.43 6.99 -13.25
C SER A 68 -14.37 5.88 -12.78
N PRO A 69 -13.96 4.61 -12.91
CA PRO A 69 -14.85 3.46 -12.77
C PRO A 69 -15.53 3.38 -11.40
N ALA A 70 -16.84 3.15 -11.38
CA ALA A 70 -17.60 2.98 -10.14
C ALA A 70 -17.60 1.54 -9.60
N SER A 71 -17.15 0.58 -10.41
CA SER A 71 -17.16 -0.85 -10.10
C SER A 71 -15.86 -1.53 -10.51
N TYR A 72 -15.62 -2.69 -9.90
CA TYR A 72 -14.48 -3.55 -10.16
C TYR A 72 -14.99 -4.92 -10.63
N ARG A 73 -14.28 -5.55 -11.56
CA ARG A 73 -14.52 -6.94 -11.96
C ARG A 73 -13.38 -7.81 -11.45
N LEU A 74 -13.72 -8.82 -10.66
CA LEU A 74 -12.77 -9.83 -10.17
C LEU A 74 -12.74 -11.01 -11.16
N HIS A 75 -11.54 -11.45 -11.51
CA HIS A 75 -11.28 -12.63 -12.31
C HIS A 75 -10.54 -13.68 -11.48
N LEU A 76 -10.96 -14.94 -11.62
CA LEU A 76 -10.43 -16.09 -10.89
C LEU A 76 -10.23 -17.22 -11.89
N GLU A 77 -9.00 -17.70 -12.02
CA GLU A 77 -8.66 -18.83 -12.88
C GLU A 77 -8.54 -20.13 -12.06
N PRO A 78 -8.76 -21.30 -12.69
CA PRO A 78 -8.65 -22.60 -12.02
C PRO A 78 -7.29 -22.89 -11.38
N ASP A 79 -6.22 -22.25 -11.87
CA ASP A 79 -4.86 -22.37 -11.33
C ASP A 79 -4.61 -21.51 -10.08
N GLY A 80 -5.64 -20.77 -9.62
CA GLY A 80 -5.56 -19.88 -8.47
C GLY A 80 -5.07 -18.48 -8.81
N THR A 81 -4.78 -18.16 -10.07
CA THR A 81 -4.47 -16.80 -10.52
C THR A 81 -5.69 -15.91 -10.36
N GLN A 82 -5.49 -14.71 -9.82
CA GLN A 82 -6.56 -13.74 -9.59
C GLN A 82 -6.11 -12.35 -10.03
N TRP A 83 -7.01 -11.59 -10.62
CA TRP A 83 -6.78 -10.19 -10.96
C TRP A 83 -8.07 -9.39 -10.93
N VAL A 84 -7.93 -8.07 -10.83
CA VAL A 84 -9.03 -7.13 -10.86
C VAL A 84 -8.92 -6.25 -12.08
N ASN A 85 -10.06 -6.04 -12.74
CA ASN A 85 -10.22 -5.01 -13.76
C ASN A 85 -11.07 -3.85 -13.22
N ALA A 86 -10.76 -2.63 -13.63
CA ALA A 86 -11.56 -1.43 -13.36
C ALA A 86 -11.64 -0.55 -14.61
N GLY A 87 -12.87 -0.17 -14.98
CA GLY A 87 -13.15 0.55 -16.22
C GLY A 87 -13.60 -0.38 -17.33
N THR A 88 -13.66 0.11 -18.56
CA THR A 88 -13.99 -0.67 -19.75
C THR A 88 -13.23 -0.14 -20.95
N GLY A 89 -13.00 -1.01 -21.95
CA GLY A 89 -12.37 -0.61 -23.21
C GLY A 89 -10.84 -0.49 -23.10
N PRO A 90 -10.21 0.30 -23.98
CA PRO A 90 -8.75 0.27 -24.17
C PRO A 90 -7.94 0.87 -23.00
N THR A 91 -8.59 1.59 -22.09
CA THR A 91 -7.98 2.21 -20.90
C THR A 91 -8.38 1.49 -19.60
N GLU A 92 -8.97 0.30 -19.69
CA GLU A 92 -9.28 -0.52 -18.52
C GLU A 92 -8.01 -0.79 -17.71
N LEU A 93 -8.08 -0.52 -16.41
CA LEU A 93 -7.01 -0.83 -15.48
C LEU A 93 -7.10 -2.30 -15.10
N SER A 94 -5.96 -2.98 -15.06
CA SER A 94 -5.86 -4.36 -14.61
C SER A 94 -4.67 -4.52 -13.68
N TRP A 95 -4.86 -5.23 -12.57
CA TRP A 95 -3.77 -5.59 -11.67
C TRP A 95 -3.99 -6.98 -11.05
N PRO A 96 -2.91 -7.77 -10.89
CA PRO A 96 -3.00 -9.07 -10.22
C PRO A 96 -3.28 -8.89 -8.72
N LEU A 97 -4.00 -9.85 -8.14
CA LEU A 97 -4.11 -9.98 -6.70
C LEU A 97 -3.07 -10.99 -6.20
N PRO A 98 -2.47 -10.79 -5.02
CA PRO A 98 -1.61 -11.79 -4.41
C PRO A 98 -2.37 -13.11 -4.28
N ALA A 99 -1.76 -14.21 -4.72
CA ALA A 99 -2.27 -15.53 -4.36
C ALA A 99 -2.28 -15.62 -2.83
N ALA A 100 -3.36 -16.16 -2.26
CA ALA A 100 -3.41 -16.37 -0.82
C ALA A 100 -2.16 -17.17 -0.41
N PRO A 101 -1.43 -16.77 0.65
CA PRO A 101 -0.30 -17.54 1.11
C PRO A 101 -0.77 -18.96 1.41
N ASN A 102 -0.13 -19.93 0.77
CA ASN A 102 -0.41 -21.34 1.02
C ASN A 102 -0.18 -21.58 2.52
N PRO A 103 -1.16 -22.09 3.29
CA PRO A 103 -1.02 -22.24 4.74
C PRO A 103 0.18 -23.12 5.14
N GLU A 104 0.73 -23.92 4.22
CA GLU A 104 1.91 -24.76 4.43
C GLU A 104 3.25 -23.99 4.52
N THR A 105 3.31 -22.71 4.13
CA THR A 105 4.56 -21.92 4.19
C THR A 105 4.64 -20.98 5.41
N THR A 106 3.67 -21.03 6.33
CA THR A 106 3.82 -20.32 7.61
C THR A 106 4.79 -21.10 8.49
N VAL A 107 6.09 -20.91 8.26
CA VAL A 107 7.10 -21.18 9.28
C VAL A 107 6.75 -20.23 10.44
N PRO A 108 6.36 -20.74 11.63
CA PRO A 108 6.11 -19.87 12.77
C PRO A 108 7.38 -19.06 13.05
N PRO A 109 7.27 -17.78 13.46
CA PRO A 109 8.43 -17.02 13.89
C PRO A 109 9.15 -17.84 14.95
N GLN A 110 10.39 -18.27 14.65
CA GLN A 110 11.23 -18.93 15.64
C GLN A 110 11.35 -17.96 16.82
N ALA A 111 10.87 -18.40 17.98
CA ALA A 111 11.05 -17.65 19.21
C ALA A 111 12.53 -17.31 19.34
N PRO A 112 12.91 -16.07 19.69
CA PRO A 112 14.29 -15.75 19.96
C PRO A 112 14.79 -16.73 21.02
N GLU A 113 15.91 -17.40 20.73
CA GLU A 113 16.56 -18.28 21.69
C GLU A 113 16.73 -17.50 23.00
N PRO A 114 16.32 -18.04 24.16
CA PRO A 114 16.53 -17.36 25.42
C PRO A 114 18.05 -17.19 25.59
N CYS A 115 18.51 -15.93 25.62
CA CYS A 115 19.87 -15.60 26.02
C CYS A 115 20.15 -16.29 27.35
N LEU A 116 20.92 -17.36 27.32
CA LEU A 116 21.48 -17.98 28.52
C LEU A 116 22.41 -16.95 29.15
N SER A 117 21.96 -16.30 30.23
CA SER A 117 22.80 -15.46 31.06
C SER A 117 24.00 -16.27 31.58
N PRO A 118 25.23 -15.75 31.52
CA PRO A 118 26.37 -16.42 32.12
C PRO A 118 26.15 -16.55 33.63
N LYS A 119 26.33 -17.76 34.18
CA LYS A 119 26.32 -17.99 35.62
C LYS A 119 27.39 -17.12 36.30
N GLU A 120 26.96 -16.24 37.19
CA GLU A 120 27.82 -15.61 38.20
C GLU A 120 28.54 -16.71 38.99
N LYS A 121 29.85 -16.82 38.79
CA LYS A 121 30.73 -17.61 39.65
C LYS A 121 30.96 -16.82 40.93
N SER A 122 30.30 -17.24 41.99
CA SER A 122 30.60 -16.85 43.37
C SER A 122 32.02 -17.27 43.75
N ARG A 123 32.83 -16.33 44.24
CA ARG A 123 33.93 -16.59 45.17
C ARG A 123 34.18 -15.37 46.03
#